data_AF-A0A817RGD1-F1
#
_entry.id   AF-A0A817RGD1-F1
#
_cell.length_a   1.000
_cell.length_b   1.000
_cell.length_c   1.000
_cell.angle_alpha   90.00
_cell.angle_beta   90.00
_cell.angle_gamma   90.00
#
_symmetry.space_group_name_H-M   'P 1'
#
loop_
_entity.id
_entity.type
_entity.pdbx_description
1 polymer ?
#
loop_
_entity_poly.entity_id
_entity_poly.type
_entity_poly.pdbx_seq_one_letter_code
_entity_poly.pdbx_strand_id
1 'polypeptide(L)'
;MENYRFSSKVTNGFCHYLNRHWVRPEYDSGRRDVYEIFTMAMEIWKLVLFQPLQSQLTSACLQLINDERQNEIINTRFIRAVVQSYIEPDLNEDSFVPNYSHQKTSPTLKMYKEYFEVPFLQNTEQFYHQEAANFLFHNSVEQRFQEETYRVESYLHPSTLTPLMKNLERVLIHEQVEEIYTQAKALLHVENYSGI
;
A
#
# COMPACT_ATOMS: atom_id res chain seq x y z
N MET A 1 6.76 -14.88 -5.25
CA MET A 1 7.45 -13.91 -6.13
C MET A 1 8.96 -14.11 -6.16
N GLU A 2 9.64 -14.20 -5.01
CA GLU A 2 11.11 -14.25 -4.91
C GLU A 2 11.78 -15.27 -5.86
N ASN A 3 11.30 -16.52 -5.86
CA ASN A 3 11.84 -17.57 -6.73
C ASN A 3 11.65 -17.25 -8.23
N TYR A 4 10.46 -16.78 -8.61
CA TYR A 4 10.17 -16.44 -10.00
C TYR A 4 11.07 -15.29 -10.50
N ARG A 5 11.26 -14.27 -9.67
CA ARG A 5 12.16 -13.15 -9.96
C ARG A 5 13.62 -13.60 -10.05
N PHE A 6 14.06 -14.45 -9.13
CA PHE A 6 15.41 -15.00 -9.16
C PHE A 6 15.66 -15.79 -10.46
N SER A 7 14.77 -16.73 -10.79
CA SER A 7 14.85 -17.49 -12.04
C SER A 7 14.82 -16.57 -13.27
N SER A 8 13.98 -15.54 -13.27
CA SER A 8 13.91 -14.57 -14.38
C SER A 8 15.21 -13.78 -14.54
N LYS A 9 15.87 -13.38 -13.45
CA LYS A 9 17.19 -12.72 -13.50
C LYS A 9 18.27 -13.64 -14.05
N VAL A 10 18.26 -14.90 -13.63
CA VAL A 10 19.21 -15.91 -14.11
C VAL A 10 19.03 -16.15 -15.61
N THR A 11 17.79 -16.34 -16.08
CA THR A 11 17.47 -16.48 -17.51
C THR A 11 17.88 -15.23 -18.30
N ASN A 12 17.64 -14.04 -17.76
CA ASN A 12 18.09 -12.80 -18.39
C ASN A 12 19.62 -12.73 -18.54
N GLY A 13 20.36 -13.27 -17.57
CA GLY A 13 21.81 -13.41 -17.65
C GLY A 13 22.26 -14.36 -18.76
N PHE A 14 21.62 -15.53 -18.88
CA PHE A 14 21.91 -16.47 -19.99
C PHE A 14 21.63 -15.85 -21.36
N CYS A 15 20.57 -15.06 -21.46
CA CYS A 15 20.17 -14.40 -22.70
C CYS A 15 20.76 -12.99 -22.86
N HIS A 16 21.79 -12.63 -22.09
CA HIS A 16 22.39 -11.30 -22.16
C HIS A 16 22.88 -10.95 -23.58
N TYR A 17 23.41 -11.94 -24.31
CA TYR A 17 23.84 -11.74 -25.70
C TYR A 17 22.67 -11.35 -26.62
N LEU A 18 21.52 -12.02 -26.48
CA LEU A 18 20.30 -11.71 -27.23
C LEU A 18 19.78 -10.30 -26.87
N ASN A 19 19.73 -9.98 -25.58
CA ASN A 19 19.33 -8.66 -25.10
C ASN A 19 20.22 -7.55 -25.66
N ARG A 20 21.53 -7.79 -25.80
CA ARG A 20 22.47 -6.78 -26.30
C ARG A 20 22.47 -6.64 -27.82
N HIS A 21 22.43 -7.76 -28.54
CA HIS A 21 22.70 -7.78 -29.98
C HIS A 21 21.45 -7.84 -30.84
N TRP A 22 20.29 -8.19 -30.29
CA TRP A 22 19.03 -8.27 -31.04
C TRP A 22 17.95 -7.34 -30.48
N VAL A 23 17.75 -7.32 -29.15
CA VAL A 23 16.70 -6.47 -28.54
C VAL A 23 17.00 -4.97 -28.73
N ARG A 24 18.26 -4.53 -28.56
CA ARG A 24 18.61 -3.10 -28.73
C ARG A 24 18.43 -2.59 -30.16
N PRO A 25 18.97 -3.27 -31.19
CA PRO A 25 18.83 -2.79 -32.57
C PRO A 25 17.38 -2.76 -33.06
N GLU A 26 16.54 -3.72 -32.65
CA GLU A 26 15.11 -3.74 -32.99
C GLU A 26 14.36 -2.58 -32.33
N TYR A 27 14.67 -2.28 -31.07
CA TYR A 27 14.12 -1.11 -30.37
C TYR A 27 14.51 0.20 -31.08
N ASP A 28 15.80 0.35 -31.42
CA ASP A 28 16.32 1.53 -32.14
C ASP A 28 15.73 1.66 -33.55
N SER A 29 15.34 0.55 -34.17
CA SER A 29 14.64 0.51 -35.46
C SER A 29 13.16 0.91 -35.37
N GLY A 30 12.67 1.22 -34.17
CA GLY A 30 11.32 1.74 -33.91
C GLY A 30 10.30 0.68 -33.46
N ARG A 31 10.71 -0.58 -33.28
CA ARG A 31 9.83 -1.62 -32.72
C ARG A 31 9.80 -1.53 -31.20
N ARG A 32 8.69 -1.02 -30.66
CA ARG A 32 8.52 -0.77 -29.22
C ARG A 32 7.90 -1.95 -28.45
N ASP A 33 7.57 -3.03 -29.15
CA ASP A 33 7.01 -4.28 -28.63
C ASP A 33 8.09 -5.29 -28.22
N VAL A 34 9.37 -4.97 -28.39
CA VAL A 34 10.50 -5.82 -28.02
C VAL A 34 11.07 -5.38 -26.68
N TYR A 35 11.09 -6.29 -25.72
CA TYR A 35 11.55 -6.06 -24.35
C TYR A 35 12.72 -6.97 -23.98
N GLU A 36 13.53 -6.54 -23.01
CA GLU A 36 14.48 -7.45 -22.36
C GLU A 36 13.74 -8.61 -21.70
N ILE A 37 14.37 -9.79 -21.68
CA ILE A 37 13.73 -11.01 -21.16
C ILE A 37 13.27 -10.86 -19.71
N PHE A 38 14.03 -10.16 -18.86
CA PHE A 38 13.61 -9.89 -17.49
C PHE A 38 12.30 -9.10 -17.44
N THR A 39 12.18 -8.02 -18.22
CA THR A 39 10.99 -7.17 -18.29
C THR A 39 9.79 -7.97 -18.78
N MET A 40 9.98 -8.77 -19.85
CA MET A 40 8.92 -9.64 -20.36
C MET A 40 8.44 -10.66 -19.32
N ALA A 41 9.36 -11.27 -18.58
CA ALA A 41 8.98 -12.21 -17.51
C ALA A 41 8.19 -11.52 -16.39
N MET A 42 8.57 -10.30 -16.00
CA MET A 42 7.83 -9.54 -14.98
C MET A 42 6.42 -9.16 -15.48
N GLU A 43 6.27 -8.82 -16.76
CA GLU A 43 4.97 -8.52 -17.35
C GLU A 43 4.06 -9.76 -17.40
N ILE A 44 4.59 -10.92 -17.77
CA ILE A 44 3.85 -12.19 -17.73
C ILE A 44 3.40 -12.50 -16.30
N TRP A 45 4.28 -12.32 -15.32
CA TRP A 45 3.94 -12.54 -13.92
C TRP A 45 2.82 -11.61 -13.44
N LYS A 46 2.89 -10.32 -13.82
CA LYS A 46 1.87 -9.33 -13.51
C LYS A 46 0.50 -9.73 -14.08
N LEU A 47 0.44 -10.07 -15.36
CA LEU A 47 -0.80 -10.41 -16.06
C LEU A 47 -1.41 -11.75 -15.61
N VAL A 48 -0.57 -12.79 -15.49
CA VAL A 48 -1.06 -14.16 -15.29
C VAL A 48 -1.26 -14.50 -13.82
N LEU A 49 -0.41 -13.98 -12.94
CA LEU A 49 -0.41 -14.38 -11.53
C LEU A 49 -0.90 -13.26 -10.63
N PHE A 50 -0.39 -12.04 -10.82
CA PHE A 50 -0.66 -10.97 -9.87
C PHE A 50 -2.07 -10.38 -9.98
N GLN A 51 -2.46 -9.92 -11.17
CA GLN A 51 -3.78 -9.34 -11.41
C GLN A 51 -4.96 -10.21 -10.94
N PRO A 52 -5.00 -11.54 -11.19
CA PRO A 52 -6.11 -12.35 -10.70
C PRO A 52 -6.09 -12.58 -9.19
N LEU A 53 -4.92 -12.52 -8.53
CA LEU A 53 -4.78 -12.82 -7.11
C LEU A 53 -4.76 -11.57 -6.21
N GLN A 54 -4.51 -10.39 -6.76
CA GLN A 54 -4.26 -9.17 -5.99
C GLN A 54 -5.39 -8.82 -5.02
N SER A 55 -6.66 -9.03 -5.40
CA SER A 55 -7.80 -8.70 -4.53
C SER A 55 -7.85 -9.60 -3.30
N GLN A 56 -7.60 -10.89 -3.47
CA GLN A 56 -7.57 -11.86 -2.38
C GLN A 56 -6.35 -11.63 -1.48
N LEU A 57 -5.19 -11.31 -2.08
CA LEU A 57 -3.97 -10.98 -1.36
C LEU A 57 -4.12 -9.72 -0.50
N THR A 58 -4.67 -8.64 -1.07
CA THR A 58 -4.95 -7.41 -0.32
C THR A 58 -5.91 -7.73 0.83
N SER A 59 -7.03 -8.40 0.57
CA SER A 59 -8.02 -8.70 1.60
C SER A 59 -7.43 -9.53 2.76
N ALA A 60 -6.62 -10.55 2.47
CA ALA A 60 -5.98 -11.36 3.50
C ALA A 60 -4.94 -10.55 4.30
N CYS A 61 -4.18 -9.66 3.65
CA CYS A 61 -3.26 -8.77 4.36
C CYS A 61 -3.99 -7.80 5.29
N LEU A 62 -5.11 -7.23 4.84
CA LEU A 62 -5.91 -6.32 5.67
C LEU A 62 -6.51 -7.04 6.90
N GLN A 63 -6.93 -8.29 6.75
CA GLN A 63 -7.37 -9.11 7.89
C GLN A 63 -6.25 -9.28 8.90
N LEU A 64 -5.06 -9.73 8.47
CA LEU A 64 -3.90 -9.88 9.36
C LEU A 64 -3.54 -8.56 10.08
N ILE A 65 -3.61 -7.42 9.39
CA ILE A 65 -3.36 -6.12 10.02
C ILE A 65 -4.42 -5.80 11.10
N ASN A 66 -5.69 -6.11 10.85
CA ASN A 66 -6.74 -5.92 11.85
C ASN A 66 -6.58 -6.85 13.05
N ASP A 67 -6.15 -8.09 12.83
CA ASP A 67 -5.84 -9.03 13.90
C ASP A 67 -4.67 -8.50 14.74
N GLU A 68 -3.63 -7.93 14.12
CA GLU A 68 -2.52 -7.27 14.82
C GLU A 68 -2.98 -6.06 15.65
N ARG A 69 -3.95 -5.26 15.15
CA ARG A 69 -4.54 -4.15 15.91
C ARG A 69 -5.28 -4.61 17.17
N GLN A 70 -5.78 -5.84 17.17
CA GLN A 70 -6.41 -6.50 18.31
C GLN A 70 -5.40 -7.22 19.22
N ASN A 71 -4.10 -7.00 19.01
CA ASN A 71 -2.97 -7.61 19.72
C ASN A 71 -2.72 -9.09 19.41
N GLU A 72 -3.15 -9.58 18.26
CA GLU A 72 -2.76 -10.93 17.79
C GLU A 72 -1.34 -10.94 17.20
N ILE A 73 -0.62 -12.05 17.40
CA ILE A 73 0.74 -12.22 16.86
C ILE A 73 0.64 -12.64 15.40
N ILE A 74 1.05 -11.76 14.50
CA ILE A 74 1.03 -12.00 13.06
C ILE A 74 2.43 -12.16 12.45
N ASN A 75 2.47 -12.78 11.27
CA ASN A 75 3.71 -12.89 10.50
C ASN A 75 3.86 -11.69 9.55
N THR A 76 4.48 -10.62 10.04
CA THR A 76 4.73 -9.38 9.29
C THR A 76 5.59 -9.57 8.03
N ARG A 77 6.40 -10.64 7.95
CA ARG A 77 7.17 -10.98 6.76
C ARG A 77 6.28 -11.28 5.56
N PHE A 78 5.11 -11.87 5.79
CA PHE A 78 4.17 -12.19 4.71
C PHE A 78 3.60 -10.91 4.09
N ILE A 79 3.17 -9.97 4.93
CA ILE A 79 2.66 -8.66 4.48
C ILE A 79 3.76 -7.92 3.72
N ARG A 80 4.98 -7.87 4.25
CA ARG A 80 6.12 -7.24 3.57
C ARG A 80 6.39 -7.84 2.20
N ALA A 81 6.34 -9.17 2.08
CA ALA A 81 6.55 -9.86 0.80
C ALA A 81 5.44 -9.55 -0.21
N VAL A 82 4.20 -9.46 0.25
CA VAL A 82 3.06 -9.08 -0.58
C VAL A 82 3.17 -7.62 -1.01
N VAL A 83 3.44 -6.68 -0.10
CA VAL A 83 3.66 -5.26 -0.41
C VAL A 83 4.78 -5.07 -1.43
N GLN A 84 5.91 -5.75 -1.24
CA GLN A 84 7.02 -5.72 -2.21
C GLN A 84 6.57 -6.15 -3.60
N SER A 85 5.62 -7.08 -3.69
CA SER A 85 5.09 -7.57 -4.96
C SER A 85 4.16 -6.60 -5.70
N TYR A 86 3.56 -5.64 -5.00
CA TYR A 86 2.86 -4.50 -5.63
C TYR A 86 3.85 -3.45 -6.16
N ILE A 87 5.04 -3.32 -5.55
CA ILE A 87 6.01 -2.27 -5.86
C ILE A 87 6.95 -2.68 -6.99
N GLU A 88 7.47 -3.91 -6.97
CA GLU A 88 8.51 -4.33 -7.91
C GLU A 88 8.12 -4.27 -9.40
N PRO A 89 6.90 -4.64 -9.83
CA PRO A 89 6.49 -4.49 -11.23
C PRO A 89 6.49 -3.02 -11.67
N ASP A 90 6.01 -2.12 -10.82
CA ASP A 90 5.97 -0.67 -11.06
C ASP A 90 7.37 -0.06 -11.20
N LEU A 91 8.36 -0.55 -10.43
CA LEU A 91 9.77 -0.15 -10.60
C LEU A 91 10.34 -0.57 -11.96
N ASN A 92 9.84 -1.67 -12.52
CA ASN A 92 10.27 -2.19 -13.82
C ASN A 92 9.51 -1.55 -14.98
N GLU A 93 8.34 -0.93 -14.76
CA GLU A 93 7.61 -0.16 -15.79
C GLU A 93 8.44 1.02 -16.33
N ASP A 94 9.20 1.70 -15.47
CA ASP A 94 10.16 2.73 -15.92
C ASP A 94 11.36 2.15 -16.68
N SER A 95 11.54 0.83 -16.64
CA SER A 95 12.55 0.10 -17.43
C SER A 95 12.03 -0.34 -18.81
N PHE A 96 10.76 -0.07 -19.14
CA PHE A 96 10.22 -0.28 -20.50
C PHE A 96 10.77 0.73 -21.49
N VAL A 97 11.34 1.83 -20.99
CA VAL A 97 12.29 2.64 -21.74
C VAL A 97 13.66 2.00 -21.53
N PRO A 98 14.29 1.42 -22.55
CA PRO A 98 15.65 0.96 -22.38
C PRO A 98 16.51 2.16 -21.97
N ASN A 99 17.42 1.94 -21.03
CA ASN A 99 18.30 2.94 -20.40
C ASN A 99 19.28 3.62 -21.41
N TYR A 100 18.78 4.21 -22.48
CA TYR A 100 19.51 4.98 -23.48
C TYR A 100 19.13 6.46 -23.47
N SER A 101 18.04 6.83 -22.80
CA SER A 101 17.73 8.20 -22.41
C SER A 101 17.93 8.35 -20.89
N HIS A 102 18.77 9.29 -20.46
CA HIS A 102 19.09 9.60 -19.06
C HIS A 102 17.91 10.17 -18.23
N GLN A 103 16.67 9.91 -18.60
CA GLN A 103 15.50 10.24 -17.79
C GLN A 103 15.03 8.98 -17.07
N LYS A 104 15.53 8.78 -15.84
CA LYS A 104 14.84 7.96 -14.86
C LYS A 104 13.49 8.64 -14.58
N THR A 105 12.44 8.20 -15.26
CA THR A 105 11.08 8.44 -14.76
C THR A 105 11.01 7.82 -13.37
N SER A 106 10.41 8.55 -12.44
CA SER A 106 10.34 8.09 -11.05
C SER A 106 9.35 6.92 -10.97
N PRO A 107 9.68 5.85 -10.24
CA PRO A 107 8.82 4.68 -10.11
C PRO A 107 7.39 5.07 -9.79
N THR A 108 6.51 4.84 -10.75
CA THR A 108 5.09 5.11 -10.56
C THR A 108 4.52 3.99 -9.73
N LEU A 109 4.45 4.16 -8.40
CA LEU A 109 3.85 3.25 -7.39
C LEU A 109 2.34 3.02 -7.59
N LYS A 110 1.85 3.02 -8.83
CA LYS A 110 0.43 2.99 -9.20
C LYS A 110 -0.25 1.76 -8.65
N MET A 111 0.33 0.57 -8.84
CA MET A 111 -0.27 -0.68 -8.38
C MET A 111 -0.35 -0.74 -6.86
N TYR A 112 0.73 -0.33 -6.18
CA TYR A 112 0.70 -0.24 -4.72
C TYR A 112 -0.37 0.73 -4.23
N LYS A 113 -0.45 1.93 -4.83
CA LYS A 113 -1.42 2.94 -4.41
C LYS A 113 -2.87 2.50 -4.65
N GLU A 114 -3.16 2.01 -5.85
CA GLU A 114 -4.51 1.69 -6.29
C GLU A 114 -5.04 0.41 -5.61
N TYR A 115 -4.24 -0.65 -5.57
CA TYR A 115 -4.72 -1.97 -5.16
C TYR A 115 -4.36 -2.35 -3.72
N PHE A 116 -3.52 -1.59 -3.03
CA PHE A 116 -3.15 -1.84 -1.64
C PHE A 116 -3.37 -0.63 -0.73
N GLU A 117 -2.76 0.53 -1.02
CA GLU A 117 -2.80 1.72 -0.14
C GLU A 117 -4.23 2.24 0.04
N VAL A 118 -5.00 2.39 -1.04
CA VAL A 118 -6.39 2.87 -0.96
C VAL A 118 -7.26 1.91 -0.13
N PRO A 119 -7.31 0.59 -0.40
CA PRO A 119 -8.03 -0.36 0.45
C PRO A 119 -7.56 -0.36 1.91
N PHE A 120 -6.25 -0.24 2.14
CA PHE A 120 -5.68 -0.17 3.48
C PHE A 120 -6.15 1.06 4.26
N LEU A 121 -6.11 2.24 3.64
CA LEU A 121 -6.57 3.49 4.27
C LEU A 121 -8.06 3.43 4.59
N GLN A 122 -8.88 2.92 3.67
CA GLN A 122 -10.32 2.75 3.88
C GLN A 122 -10.63 1.77 5.02
N ASN A 123 -9.94 0.64 5.07
CA ASN A 123 -10.13 -0.34 6.13
C ASN A 123 -9.67 0.20 7.50
N THR A 124 -8.58 0.97 7.52
CA THR A 124 -8.07 1.62 8.74
C THR A 124 -9.04 2.68 9.27
N GLU A 125 -9.58 3.50 8.39
CA GLU A 125 -10.63 4.46 8.72
C GLU A 125 -11.84 3.78 9.35
N GLN A 126 -12.35 2.72 8.72
CA GLN A 126 -13.48 1.95 9.25
C GLN A 126 -13.19 1.35 10.62
N PHE A 127 -11.99 0.81 10.82
CA PHE A 127 -11.56 0.26 12.11
C PHE A 127 -11.60 1.34 13.20
N TYR A 128 -11.00 2.50 12.95
CA TYR A 128 -10.94 3.56 13.95
C TYR A 128 -12.26 4.30 14.15
N HIS A 129 -13.17 4.37 13.17
CA HIS A 129 -14.53 4.85 13.43
C HIS A 129 -15.28 3.92 14.40
N GLN A 130 -15.17 2.60 14.20
CA GLN A 130 -15.80 1.62 15.10
C GLN A 130 -15.15 1.64 16.48
N GLU A 131 -13.84 1.77 16.53
CA GLU A 131 -13.12 1.87 17.79
C GLU A 131 -13.51 3.16 18.53
N ALA A 132 -13.50 4.32 17.86
CA ALA A 132 -13.83 5.62 18.43
C ALA A 132 -15.25 5.66 19.01
N ALA A 133 -16.24 5.05 18.34
CA ALA A 133 -17.61 4.94 18.86
C ALA A 133 -17.70 4.13 20.18
N ASN A 134 -16.78 3.18 20.37
CA ASN A 134 -16.67 2.39 21.60
C ASN A 134 -15.72 3.03 22.62
N PHE A 135 -15.10 4.15 22.27
CA PHE A 135 -13.98 4.72 22.98
C PHE A 135 -14.44 5.74 24.01
N LEU A 136 -14.61 5.28 25.24
CA LEU A 136 -14.77 6.19 26.37
C LEU A 136 -13.51 6.36 27.21
N PHE A 137 -12.56 5.40 27.34
CA PHE A 137 -11.54 5.59 28.40
C PHE A 137 -10.22 4.79 28.36
N HIS A 138 -9.83 4.05 27.31
CA HIS A 138 -8.74 3.05 27.46
C HIS A 138 -7.37 3.32 26.80
N ASN A 139 -7.25 3.91 25.60
CA ASN A 139 -5.93 4.19 24.99
C ASN A 139 -5.79 5.69 24.62
N SER A 140 -4.57 6.22 24.55
CA SER A 140 -4.39 7.61 24.08
C SER A 140 -4.42 7.66 22.54
N VAL A 141 -4.94 8.75 21.98
CA VAL A 141 -4.86 9.02 20.53
C VAL A 141 -3.39 8.95 20.07
N GLU A 142 -2.48 9.50 20.87
CA GLU A 142 -1.04 9.48 20.60
C GLU A 142 -0.49 8.05 20.45
N GLN A 143 -0.94 7.11 21.29
CA GLN A 143 -0.51 5.72 21.20
C GLN A 143 -0.95 5.08 19.86
N ARG A 144 -2.18 5.34 19.39
CA ARG A 144 -2.66 4.81 18.11
C ARG A 144 -1.87 5.35 16.91
N PHE A 145 -1.49 6.63 16.96
CA PHE A 145 -0.61 7.21 15.94
C PHE A 145 0.77 6.55 15.92
N GLN A 146 1.36 6.28 17.09
CA GLN A 146 2.65 5.61 17.18
C GLN A 146 2.58 4.16 16.66
N GLU A 147 1.52 3.42 17.01
CA GLU A 147 1.30 2.05 16.55
C GLU A 147 1.17 1.99 15.01
N GLU A 148 0.37 2.87 14.41
CA GLU A 148 0.20 2.90 12.94
C GLU A 148 1.46 3.40 12.22
N THR A 149 2.20 4.34 12.82
CA THR A 149 3.52 4.75 12.30
C THR A 149 4.48 3.57 12.28
N TYR A 150 4.54 2.80 13.37
CA TYR A 150 5.38 1.61 13.46
C TYR A 150 5.00 0.55 12.41
N ARG A 151 3.70 0.33 12.14
CA ARG A 151 3.24 -0.59 11.08
C ARG A 151 3.75 -0.16 9.70
N VAL A 152 3.66 1.14 9.41
CA VAL A 152 4.16 1.68 8.13
C VAL A 152 5.65 1.44 7.99
N GLU A 153 6.44 1.79 9.01
CA GLU A 153 7.89 1.61 9.00
C GLU A 153 8.33 0.14 8.93
N SER A 154 7.53 -0.77 9.52
CA SER A 154 7.87 -2.17 9.62
C SER A 154 7.66 -2.94 8.32
N TYR A 155 6.53 -2.72 7.63
CA TYR A 155 6.15 -3.58 6.50
C TYR A 155 5.38 -2.90 5.36
N LEU A 156 5.06 -1.60 5.43
CA LEU A 156 4.40 -0.87 4.33
C LEU A 156 5.37 0.06 3.60
N HIS A 157 4.91 0.68 2.52
CA HIS A 157 5.70 1.68 1.81
C HIS A 157 5.62 3.06 2.51
N PRO A 158 6.72 3.82 2.64
CA PRO A 158 6.74 5.12 3.31
C PRO A 158 5.77 6.17 2.73
N SER A 159 5.37 6.03 1.46
CA SER A 159 4.37 6.92 0.86
C SER A 159 3.03 6.92 1.58
N THR A 160 2.73 5.85 2.33
CA THR A 160 1.46 5.66 3.04
C THR A 160 1.40 6.43 4.35
N LEU A 161 2.54 6.84 4.91
CA LEU A 161 2.57 7.49 6.22
C LEU A 161 1.74 8.79 6.23
N THR A 162 2.02 9.71 5.29
CA THR A 162 1.31 11.00 5.24
C THR A 162 -0.20 10.87 5.06
N PRO A 163 -0.73 10.11 4.08
CA PRO A 163 -2.18 9.95 3.94
C PRO A 163 -2.80 9.20 5.13
N LEU A 164 -2.10 8.25 5.74
CA LEU A 164 -2.57 7.53 6.92
C LEU A 164 -2.72 8.47 8.12
N MET A 165 -1.69 9.26 8.44
CA MET A 165 -1.71 10.20 9.56
C MET A 165 -2.85 11.22 9.43
N LYS A 166 -3.08 11.75 8.22
CA LYS A 166 -4.22 12.63 7.96
C LYS A 166 -5.56 11.95 8.18
N ASN A 167 -5.67 10.66 7.83
CA ASN A 167 -6.90 9.91 8.04
C ASN A 167 -7.17 9.69 9.54
N LEU A 168 -6.14 9.29 10.30
CA LEU A 168 -6.23 9.12 11.75
C LEU A 168 -6.56 10.44 12.46
N GLU A 169 -5.96 11.55 12.05
CA GLU A 169 -6.24 12.89 12.61
C GLU A 169 -7.70 13.28 12.43
N ARG A 170 -8.26 13.03 11.24
CA ARG A 170 -9.68 13.29 10.99
C ARG A 170 -10.59 12.43 11.89
N VAL A 171 -10.39 11.11 11.88
CA VAL A 171 -11.29 10.16 12.56
C VAL A 171 -11.18 10.25 14.09
N LEU A 172 -9.95 10.31 14.63
CA LEU A 172 -9.71 10.25 16.07
C LEU A 172 -9.76 11.61 16.77
N ILE A 173 -9.54 12.72 16.05
CA ILE A 173 -9.50 14.06 16.64
C ILE A 173 -10.68 14.90 16.15
N HIS A 174 -10.74 15.19 14.85
CA HIS A 174 -11.72 16.17 14.34
C HIS A 174 -13.16 15.72 14.58
N GLU A 175 -13.51 14.51 14.19
CA GLU A 175 -14.88 14.00 14.32
C GLU A 175 -15.28 13.79 15.78
N GLN A 176 -14.34 13.33 16.63
CA GLN A 176 -14.59 13.17 18.06
C GLN A 176 -14.82 14.51 18.78
N VAL A 177 -14.07 15.56 18.41
CA VAL A 177 -14.29 16.91 18.94
C VAL A 177 -15.65 17.46 18.54
N GLU A 178 -16.08 17.23 17.30
CA GLU A 178 -17.40 17.64 16.82
C GLU A 178 -18.53 16.90 17.55
N GLU A 179 -18.38 15.60 17.80
CA GLU A 179 -19.33 14.81 18.59
C GLU A 179 -19.43 15.32 20.04
N ILE A 180 -18.29 15.56 20.70
CA ILE A 180 -18.25 16.11 22.07
C ILE A 180 -18.90 17.49 22.12
N TYR A 181 -18.59 18.39 21.17
CA TYR A 181 -19.18 19.72 21.12
C TYR A 181 -20.71 19.66 20.93
N THR A 182 -21.17 18.74 20.09
CA THR A 182 -22.60 18.51 19.84
C THR A 182 -23.30 17.97 21.08
N GLN A 183 -22.71 17.01 21.78
CA GLN A 183 -23.23 16.46 23.04
C GLN A 183 -23.27 17.53 24.14
N ALA A 184 -22.20 18.30 24.31
CA ALA A 184 -22.13 19.38 25.30
C ALA A 184 -23.20 20.44 25.05
N LYS A 185 -23.40 20.85 23.79
CA LYS A 185 -24.45 21.80 23.41
C LYS A 185 -25.85 21.24 23.69
N ALA A 186 -26.09 19.96 23.41
CA ALA A 186 -27.37 19.32 23.71
C ALA A 186 -27.66 19.30 25.22
N LEU A 187 -26.67 18.99 26.05
CA LEU A 187 -26.79 19.01 27.52
C LEU A 187 -27.10 20.42 28.05
N LEU A 188 -26.40 21.45 27.55
CA LEU A 188 -26.66 22.84 27.93
C LEU A 188 -28.07 23.31 27.52
N HIS A 189 -28.58 22.85 26.38
CA HIS A 189 -29.96 23.16 26.01
C HIS A 189 -30.96 22.47 26.94
N VAL A 190 -30.74 21.21 27.33
CA VAL A 190 -31.62 20.47 28.25
C VAL A 190 -31.67 21.13 29.64
N GLU A 191 -30.54 21.55 30.19
CA GLU A 191 -30.48 22.24 31.50
C GLU A 191 -31.26 23.57 31.52
N ASN A 192 -31.33 24.27 30.39
CA ASN A 192 -32.10 25.52 30.29
C ASN A 192 -33.63 25.29 30.25
N TYR A 193 -34.11 24.09 29.94
CA TYR A 193 -35.54 23.75 29.92
C TYR A 193 -36.03 23.05 31.19
N SER A 194 -35.15 22.46 31.99
CA SER A 194 -35.49 21.82 33.28
C SER A 194 -35.49 22.78 34.48
N GLY A 195 -35.18 24.06 34.26
CA GLY A 195 -35.20 25.14 35.27
C GLY A 195 -36.46 26.02 35.29
N ILE A 196 -37.54 25.62 34.60
CA ILE A 196 -38.86 26.28 34.61
C ILE A 196 -39.90 25.31 35.20
#